data_AF-A0A6G0XAC6-F1
#
_entry.id   AF-A0A6G0XAC6-F1
#
_cell.length_a   1.000
_cell.length_b   1.000
_cell.length_c   1.000
_cell.angle_alpha   90.00
_cell.angle_beta   90.00
_cell.angle_gamma   90.00
#
_symmetry.space_group_name_H-M   'P 1'
#
loop_
_entity.id
_entity.type
_entity.pdbx_description
1 polymer ?
#
loop_
_entity_poly.entity_id
_entity_poly.type
_entity_poly.pdbx_seq_one_letter_code
_entity_poly.pdbx_strand_id
1 'polypeptide(L)'
;MLNLTAQQKALVANARARKEGKALTVKLKEQAEADRRQHLMEKRAKALQNQKHVDNKLAVHYIKKELAKYAFGDDYKKKRHRGGRASTVPLIPTRPPEAPKSERIEQALDDEIRRPPRYRAPNAWAKLYELEEQEVKLEKEQKLRASMDNKQQARLYLKRQEEEKQRQRQLEMESEMKYFERQQRDLDRHKEEIKQKQIAKEEKQRQMNAEFNRMVEETREKRERQRRLKMQAELQEVERAKAALDDERHRLEEEKRIKAKQVEQVKIENRKIQDSKRQAKLAEYEYDKKLSKEYQERLAAQERARQEELQKTYERQEKRVNMALLNVVSPEEKARQDEARAAVIQSAQRAKEEAMLEERQRKQREQSFLQGAELRKQQEERRRRQIQEREHAAQLDALVAQDALAAEIAARAKQAKKDAIDREYRAKLAQQMLAEQNLKARDDKWAMSQLEMKLNATTLRKAGVNV
;
A
#
# COMPACT_ATOMS: atom_id res chain seq x y z
N MET A 1 12.75 48.96 -38.21
CA MET A 1 13.01 47.66 -37.54
C MET A 1 14.45 47.66 -37.07
N LEU A 2 14.70 47.99 -35.80
CA LEU A 2 16.05 48.04 -35.24
C LEU A 2 16.63 46.61 -35.19
N ASN A 3 17.65 46.35 -36.01
CA ASN A 3 18.31 45.05 -36.07
C ASN A 3 19.17 44.86 -34.82
N LEU A 4 18.60 44.20 -33.80
CA LEU A 4 19.31 43.78 -32.60
C LEU A 4 20.52 42.91 -32.98
N THR A 5 21.68 43.21 -32.41
CA THR A 5 22.89 42.40 -32.60
C THR A 5 22.69 40.99 -32.05
N ALA A 6 23.48 40.02 -32.52
CA ALA A 6 23.34 38.61 -32.13
C ALA A 6 23.41 38.41 -30.60
N GLN A 7 24.25 39.19 -29.90
CA GLN A 7 24.33 39.18 -28.44
C GLN A 7 23.05 39.72 -27.77
N GLN A 8 22.45 40.79 -28.32
CA GLN A 8 21.18 41.32 -27.80
C GLN A 8 20.02 40.34 -28.02
N LYS A 9 19.99 39.63 -29.16
CA LYS A 9 19.01 38.55 -29.40
C LYS A 9 19.16 37.41 -28.39
N ALA A 10 20.39 36.99 -28.09
CA ALA A 10 20.66 35.96 -27.09
C ALA A 10 20.25 36.39 -25.66
N LEU A 11 20.48 37.66 -25.30
CA LEU A 11 20.03 38.20 -24.00
C LEU A 11 18.51 38.25 -23.89
N VAL A 12 17.80 38.66 -24.96
CA VAL A 12 16.33 38.66 -25.00
C VAL A 12 15.76 37.24 -24.93
N ALA A 13 16.39 36.28 -25.61
CA ALA A 13 16.01 34.86 -25.54
C ALA A 13 16.20 34.30 -24.12
N ASN A 14 17.33 34.59 -23.46
CA ASN A 14 17.58 34.19 -22.08
C ASN A 14 16.62 34.87 -21.09
N ALA A 15 16.28 36.14 -21.30
CA ALA A 15 15.28 36.85 -20.49
C ALA A 15 13.88 36.24 -20.65
N ARG A 16 13.48 35.84 -21.87
CA ARG A 16 12.24 35.10 -22.12
C ARG A 16 12.25 33.73 -21.46
N ALA A 17 13.30 32.94 -21.64
CA ALA A 17 13.42 31.62 -21.02
C ALA A 17 13.34 31.69 -19.48
N ARG A 18 13.97 32.70 -18.86
CA ARG A 18 13.84 32.95 -17.41
C ARG A 18 12.43 33.35 -17.01
N LYS A 19 11.73 34.14 -17.82
CA LYS A 19 10.34 34.56 -17.56
C LYS A 19 9.37 33.38 -17.70
N GLU A 20 9.58 32.53 -18.69
CA GLU A 20 8.82 31.29 -18.90
C GLU A 20 9.09 30.26 -17.79
N GLY A 21 10.34 30.10 -17.37
CA GLY A 21 10.71 29.26 -16.21
C GLY A 21 10.08 29.74 -14.91
N LYS A 22 10.04 31.06 -14.66
CA LYS A 22 9.30 31.65 -13.52
C LYS A 22 7.80 31.42 -13.62
N ALA A 23 7.20 31.54 -14.81
CA ALA A 23 5.77 31.28 -14.99
C ALA A 23 5.42 29.79 -14.76
N LEU A 24 6.27 28.87 -15.24
CA LEU A 24 6.08 27.43 -15.01
C LEU A 24 6.21 27.06 -13.53
N THR A 25 7.20 27.62 -12.83
CA THR A 25 7.35 27.36 -11.38
C THR A 25 6.19 27.91 -10.55
N VAL A 26 5.61 29.06 -10.94
CA VAL A 26 4.39 29.58 -10.30
C VAL A 26 3.20 28.65 -10.56
N LYS A 27 3.00 28.18 -11.80
CA LYS A 27 1.94 27.22 -12.13
C LYS A 27 2.06 25.90 -11.35
N LEU A 28 3.28 25.37 -11.21
CA LEU A 28 3.53 24.15 -10.43
C LEU A 28 3.25 24.37 -8.93
N LYS A 29 3.56 25.55 -8.38
CA LYS A 29 3.19 25.90 -7.00
C LYS A 29 1.68 26.00 -6.82
N GLU A 30 0.98 26.64 -7.75
CA GLU A 30 -0.49 26.75 -7.74
C GLU A 30 -1.16 25.38 -7.82
N GLN A 31 -0.65 24.47 -8.66
CA GLN A 31 -1.10 23.08 -8.74
C GLN A 31 -0.87 22.33 -7.42
N ALA A 32 0.33 22.43 -6.84
CA ALA A 32 0.63 21.80 -5.56
C ALA A 32 -0.25 22.33 -4.41
N GLU A 33 -0.58 23.63 -4.41
CA GLU A 33 -1.53 24.22 -3.45
C GLU A 33 -2.97 23.76 -3.70
N ALA A 34 -3.40 23.63 -4.95
CA ALA A 34 -4.72 23.11 -5.31
C ALA A 34 -4.89 21.66 -4.85
N ASP A 35 -3.89 20.80 -5.10
CA ASP A 35 -3.86 19.41 -4.65
C ASP A 35 -3.89 19.31 -3.12
N ARG A 36 -3.12 20.17 -2.44
CA ARG A 36 -3.15 20.26 -0.97
C ARG A 36 -4.54 20.66 -0.45
N ARG A 37 -5.21 21.61 -1.10
CA ARG A 37 -6.58 22.03 -0.73
C ARG A 37 -7.59 20.91 -0.97
N GLN A 38 -7.50 20.21 -2.10
CA GLN A 38 -8.36 19.05 -2.39
C GLN A 38 -8.16 17.94 -1.36
N HIS A 39 -6.92 17.58 -1.04
CA HIS A 39 -6.62 16.58 -0.03
C HIS A 39 -7.12 16.96 1.37
N LEU A 40 -7.06 18.25 1.74
CA LEU A 40 -7.63 18.74 3.00
C LEU A 40 -9.17 18.69 3.00
N MET A 41 -9.81 19.01 1.88
CA MET A 41 -11.26 18.89 1.70
C MET A 41 -11.71 17.43 1.80
N GLU A 42 -10.99 16.50 1.17
CA GLU A 42 -11.26 15.05 1.28
C GLU A 42 -11.10 14.55 2.72
N LYS A 43 -10.06 14.99 3.43
CA LYS A 43 -9.87 14.66 4.85
C LYS A 43 -11.02 15.19 5.71
N ARG A 44 -11.47 16.43 5.48
CA ARG A 44 -12.63 17.00 6.17
C ARG A 44 -13.91 16.23 5.85
N ALA A 45 -14.14 15.87 4.58
CA ALA A 45 -15.30 15.08 4.16
C ALA A 45 -15.32 13.70 4.82
N LYS A 46 -14.18 12.99 4.85
CA LYS A 46 -14.02 11.70 5.54
C LYS A 46 -14.25 11.81 7.04
N ALA A 47 -13.75 12.87 7.68
CA ALA A 47 -13.97 13.11 9.11
C ALA A 47 -15.47 13.34 9.42
N LEU A 48 -16.16 14.16 8.62
CA LEU A 48 -17.61 14.38 8.76
C LEU A 48 -18.43 13.10 8.51
N GLN A 49 -18.02 12.26 7.56
CA GLN A 49 -18.68 10.98 7.30
C GLN A 49 -18.52 10.00 8.47
N ASN A 50 -17.33 9.93 9.06
CA ASN A 50 -17.07 9.12 10.24
C ASN A 50 -17.83 9.63 11.47
N GLN A 51 -17.92 10.95 11.65
CA GLN A 51 -18.67 11.56 12.74
C GLN A 51 -20.17 11.24 12.65
N LYS A 52 -20.78 11.34 11.46
CA LYS A 52 -22.18 10.93 11.23
C LYS A 52 -22.45 9.47 11.59
N HIS A 53 -21.50 8.57 11.36
CA HIS A 53 -21.64 7.15 11.71
C HIS A 53 -21.48 6.87 13.21
N VAL A 54 -20.60 7.60 13.90
CA VAL A 54 -20.40 7.46 15.35
C VAL A 54 -21.57 8.06 16.11
N ASP A 55 -22.03 9.25 15.72
CA ASP A 55 -23.15 9.94 16.36
C ASP A 55 -24.45 9.16 16.15
N ASN A 56 -24.69 8.58 14.96
CA ASN A 56 -25.84 7.71 14.74
C ASN A 56 -25.76 6.40 15.55
N LYS A 57 -24.58 5.82 15.74
CA LYS A 57 -24.44 4.60 16.57
C LYS A 57 -24.65 4.90 18.06
N LEU A 58 -24.13 6.03 18.55
CA LEU A 58 -24.35 6.51 19.92
C LEU A 58 -25.82 6.89 20.14
N ALA A 59 -26.44 7.62 19.22
CA ALA A 59 -27.86 7.97 19.28
C ALA A 59 -28.74 6.70 19.26
N VAL A 60 -28.47 5.74 18.37
CA VAL A 60 -29.19 4.45 18.34
C VAL A 60 -28.97 3.65 19.62
N HIS A 61 -27.77 3.70 20.21
CA HIS A 61 -27.49 3.03 21.48
C HIS A 61 -28.23 3.69 22.65
N TYR A 62 -28.27 5.02 22.71
CA TYR A 62 -29.03 5.75 23.73
C TYR A 62 -30.53 5.57 23.56
N ILE A 63 -31.07 5.66 22.34
CA ILE A 63 -32.48 5.39 22.04
C ILE A 63 -32.83 3.93 22.40
N LYS A 64 -31.98 2.96 22.06
CA LYS A 64 -32.18 1.56 22.49
C LYS A 64 -32.10 1.38 24.00
N LYS A 65 -31.22 2.12 24.69
CA LYS A 65 -31.09 2.07 26.15
C LYS A 65 -32.28 2.71 26.85
N GLU A 66 -32.83 3.80 26.33
CA GLU A 66 -34.04 4.42 26.86
C GLU A 66 -35.31 3.63 26.54
N LEU A 67 -35.42 3.06 25.33
CA LEU A 67 -36.48 2.11 24.99
C LEU A 67 -36.39 0.83 25.83
N ALA A 68 -35.18 0.33 26.11
CA ALA A 68 -34.99 -0.80 27.01
C ALA A 68 -35.39 -0.43 28.45
N LYS A 69 -34.99 0.75 28.96
CA LYS A 69 -35.43 1.22 30.29
C LYS A 69 -36.95 1.39 30.39
N TYR A 70 -37.59 1.86 29.32
CA TYR A 70 -39.04 1.99 29.23
C TYR A 70 -39.74 0.62 29.15
N ALA A 71 -39.20 -0.33 28.37
CA ALA A 71 -39.74 -1.68 28.22
C ALA A 71 -39.50 -2.58 29.44
N PHE A 72 -38.41 -2.38 30.18
CA PHE A 72 -38.10 -3.12 31.41
C PHE A 72 -38.67 -2.47 32.68
N GLY A 73 -39.40 -1.35 32.55
CA GLY A 73 -40.16 -0.78 33.66
C GLY A 73 -39.30 -0.43 34.87
N ASP A 74 -38.15 0.20 34.66
CA ASP A 74 -37.30 0.74 35.73
C ASP A 74 -37.91 2.04 36.35
N ASP A 75 -39.23 2.04 36.56
CA ASP A 75 -39.85 2.88 37.56
C ASP A 75 -39.64 2.20 38.91
N TYR A 76 -38.47 2.43 39.51
CA TYR A 76 -38.23 2.09 40.91
C TYR A 76 -39.18 2.90 41.79
N LYS A 77 -40.36 2.32 42.01
CA LYS A 77 -41.35 2.69 43.00
C LYS A 77 -40.64 2.89 44.33
N LYS A 78 -40.48 4.14 44.76
CA LYS A 78 -40.27 4.47 46.18
C LYS A 78 -41.53 4.10 46.96
N LYS A 79 -41.72 2.81 47.25
CA LYS A 79 -42.67 2.35 48.25
C LYS A 79 -42.04 2.54 49.63
N ARG A 80 -42.50 3.59 50.31
CA ARG A 80 -42.33 3.77 51.76
C ARG A 80 -42.87 2.53 52.48
N HIS A 81 -42.04 1.86 53.27
CA HIS A 81 -42.53 0.96 54.31
C HIS A 81 -43.23 1.79 55.38
N ARG A 82 -44.57 1.71 55.42
CA ARG A 82 -45.38 1.95 56.62
C ARG A 82 -46.11 0.65 56.92
N GLY A 83 -45.78 0.06 58.06
CA GLY A 83 -46.47 -1.08 58.66
C GLY A 83 -45.72 -1.42 59.94
N GLY A 84 -46.31 -1.55 61.10
CA GLY A 84 -47.70 -1.36 61.51
C GLY A 84 -47.69 -1.42 63.03
N ARG A 85 -48.36 -0.48 63.69
CA ARG A 85 -48.72 -0.60 65.11
C ARG A 85 -49.87 -1.58 65.22
N ALA A 86 -49.70 -2.61 66.04
CA ALA A 86 -50.75 -3.32 66.76
C ALA A 86 -50.10 -3.69 68.10
N SER A 87 -50.37 -3.02 69.23
CA SER A 87 -51.62 -3.05 69.99
C SER A 87 -52.13 -4.46 70.20
N THR A 88 -51.71 -5.11 71.29
CA THR A 88 -52.58 -5.36 72.47
C THR A 88 -51.79 -6.11 73.54
N VAL A 89 -51.62 -5.44 74.68
CA VAL A 89 -51.40 -6.04 75.99
C VAL A 89 -52.76 -6.60 76.47
N PRO A 90 -52.79 -7.68 77.27
CA PRO A 90 -53.41 -7.53 78.58
C PRO A 90 -52.51 -8.05 79.70
N LEU A 91 -52.16 -7.12 80.57
CA LEU A 91 -51.72 -7.30 81.94
C LEU A 91 -53.00 -7.53 82.74
N ILE A 92 -53.16 -8.67 83.41
CA ILE A 92 -54.19 -8.84 84.44
C ILE A 92 -53.49 -9.09 85.77
N PRO A 93 -53.64 -8.16 86.74
CA PRO A 93 -53.30 -8.36 88.14
C PRO A 93 -54.55 -8.78 88.91
N THR A 94 -54.48 -9.80 89.76
CA THR A 94 -55.44 -9.98 90.87
C THR A 94 -54.75 -10.69 92.04
N ARG A 95 -54.55 -9.91 93.11
CA ARG A 95 -54.25 -10.32 94.49
C ARG A 95 -55.58 -10.69 95.21
N PRO A 96 -55.59 -11.06 96.50
CA PRO A 96 -56.21 -12.25 97.09
C PRO A 96 -57.61 -11.99 97.72
N PRO A 97 -58.14 -12.94 98.50
CA PRO A 97 -58.48 -12.63 99.91
C PRO A 97 -57.97 -13.75 100.85
N GLU A 98 -57.33 -13.47 102.00
CA GLU A 98 -57.91 -13.05 103.29
C GLU A 98 -59.12 -13.92 103.73
N ALA A 99 -59.25 -14.46 104.94
CA ALA A 99 -58.45 -14.49 106.16
C ALA A 99 -59.01 -15.66 107.04
N PRO A 100 -59.23 -15.55 108.35
CA PRO A 100 -58.37 -16.07 109.42
C PRO A 100 -59.06 -17.09 110.37
N LYS A 101 -58.24 -17.69 111.25
CA LYS A 101 -58.49 -18.08 112.66
C LYS A 101 -59.90 -18.57 113.08
N SER A 102 -59.93 -19.76 113.68
CA SER A 102 -60.79 -20.10 114.81
C SER A 102 -59.93 -20.94 115.77
N GLU A 103 -59.45 -20.41 116.90
CA GLU A 103 -60.18 -20.33 118.19
C GLU A 103 -60.78 -21.69 118.56
N ARG A 104 -60.17 -22.38 119.53
CA ARG A 104 -60.47 -22.26 120.96
C ARG A 104 -61.92 -22.70 121.22
N ILE A 105 -62.09 -24.00 121.45
CA ILE A 105 -63.20 -24.50 122.25
C ILE A 105 -62.57 -25.01 123.55
N GLU A 106 -62.65 -24.13 124.54
CA GLU A 106 -62.71 -24.52 125.94
C GLU A 106 -64.02 -25.29 126.14
N GLN A 107 -63.93 -26.55 126.58
CA GLN A 107 -65.02 -27.20 127.31
C GLN A 107 -64.47 -27.57 128.68
N ALA A 108 -64.73 -26.67 129.61
CA ALA A 108 -64.77 -26.93 131.03
C ALA A 108 -66.12 -27.61 131.39
N LEU A 109 -66.16 -28.20 132.59
CA LEU A 109 -67.35 -28.71 133.31
C LEU A 109 -67.84 -30.07 132.74
N ASP A 110 -67.99 -31.15 133.50
CA ASP A 110 -68.52 -31.25 134.86
C ASP A 110 -68.04 -32.50 135.63
N ASP A 111 -67.92 -32.34 136.95
CA ASP A 111 -67.84 -33.40 137.94
C ASP A 111 -69.09 -34.31 137.90
N GLU A 112 -68.91 -35.62 137.69
CA GLU A 112 -69.88 -36.60 138.19
C GLU A 112 -69.17 -37.77 138.88
N ILE A 113 -69.05 -37.62 140.21
CA ILE A 113 -69.00 -38.72 141.17
C ILE A 113 -70.08 -39.74 140.82
N ARG A 114 -69.74 -40.94 140.33
CA ARG A 114 -70.60 -42.13 140.48
C ARG A 114 -69.91 -43.46 140.13
N ARG A 115 -69.45 -44.09 141.22
CA ARG A 115 -69.39 -45.54 141.51
C ARG A 115 -68.38 -46.38 140.71
N PRO A 116 -67.64 -47.30 141.37
CA PRO A 116 -66.77 -48.23 140.67
C PRO A 116 -67.56 -49.05 139.64
N PRO A 117 -67.01 -49.28 138.43
CA PRO A 117 -67.69 -50.06 137.41
C PRO A 117 -67.91 -51.47 137.95
N ARG A 118 -69.19 -51.81 138.13
CA ARG A 118 -69.60 -53.21 138.30
C ARG A 118 -68.99 -53.99 137.14
N TYR A 119 -68.32 -55.11 137.43
CA TYR A 119 -67.77 -56.03 136.45
C TYR A 119 -68.91 -56.48 135.52
N ARG A 120 -69.06 -55.78 134.38
CA ARG A 120 -69.98 -56.13 133.30
C ARG A 120 -69.21 -57.02 132.35
N ALA A 121 -69.82 -58.13 131.96
CA ALA A 121 -69.26 -59.03 130.96
C ALA A 121 -68.84 -58.24 129.69
N PRO A 122 -67.72 -58.58 129.05
CA PRO A 122 -67.20 -57.86 127.89
C PRO A 122 -68.28 -57.72 126.82
N ASN A 123 -68.65 -56.47 126.52
CA ASN A 123 -69.62 -56.14 125.49
C ASN A 123 -68.99 -56.44 124.12
N ALA A 124 -69.54 -57.42 123.40
CA ALA A 124 -69.05 -57.81 122.07
C ALA A 124 -68.99 -56.62 121.09
N TRP A 125 -69.87 -55.63 121.26
CA TRP A 125 -69.90 -54.40 120.47
C TRP A 125 -68.68 -53.49 120.69
N ALA A 126 -68.11 -53.46 121.90
CA ALA A 126 -66.89 -52.68 122.15
C ALA A 126 -65.67 -53.29 121.44
N LYS A 127 -65.60 -54.62 121.36
CA LYS A 127 -64.55 -55.32 120.60
C LYS A 127 -64.66 -55.11 119.09
N LEU A 128 -65.89 -55.05 118.55
CA LEU A 128 -66.09 -54.71 117.14
C LEU A 128 -65.64 -53.28 116.84
N TYR A 129 -65.96 -52.32 117.71
CA TYR A 129 -65.51 -50.94 117.55
C TYR A 129 -63.97 -50.80 117.66
N GLU A 130 -63.33 -51.54 118.56
CA GLU A 130 -61.85 -51.60 118.62
C GLU A 130 -61.24 -52.18 117.34
N LEU A 131 -61.88 -53.20 116.73
CA LEU A 131 -61.45 -53.74 115.44
C LEU A 131 -61.67 -52.74 114.30
N GLU A 132 -62.81 -52.05 114.24
CA GLU A 132 -63.08 -50.97 113.27
C GLU A 132 -62.06 -49.81 113.41
N GLU A 133 -61.71 -49.42 114.64
CA GLU A 133 -60.66 -48.42 114.86
C GLU A 133 -59.29 -48.90 114.36
N GLN A 134 -58.96 -50.18 114.53
CA GLN A 134 -57.71 -50.76 114.01
C GLN A 134 -57.74 -50.80 112.48
N GLU A 135 -58.85 -51.17 111.86
CA GLU A 135 -59.04 -51.16 110.42
C GLU A 135 -58.90 -49.75 109.84
N VAL A 136 -59.52 -48.73 110.46
CA VAL A 136 -59.40 -47.34 110.03
C VAL A 136 -57.96 -46.81 110.19
N LYS A 137 -57.24 -47.22 111.25
CA LYS A 137 -55.82 -46.88 111.44
C LYS A 137 -54.96 -47.51 110.33
N LEU A 138 -55.16 -48.79 110.03
CA LEU A 138 -54.49 -49.48 108.95
C LEU A 138 -54.80 -48.86 107.58
N GLU A 139 -56.06 -48.49 107.32
CA GLU A 139 -56.47 -47.83 106.08
C GLU A 139 -55.82 -46.45 105.93
N LYS A 140 -55.72 -45.67 107.00
CA LYS A 140 -54.99 -44.38 107.01
C LYS A 140 -53.51 -44.57 106.72
N GLU A 141 -52.86 -45.57 107.34
CA GLU A 141 -51.46 -45.89 107.06
C GLU A 141 -51.24 -46.34 105.62
N GLN A 142 -52.14 -47.16 105.06
CA GLN A 142 -52.08 -47.58 103.66
C GLN A 142 -52.27 -46.40 102.70
N LYS A 143 -53.22 -45.48 102.97
CA LYS A 143 -53.39 -44.25 102.17
C LYS A 143 -52.16 -43.35 102.23
N LEU A 144 -51.52 -43.22 103.39
CA LEU A 144 -50.28 -42.47 103.53
C LEU A 144 -49.14 -43.12 102.75
N ARG A 145 -48.98 -44.45 102.83
CA ARG A 145 -47.99 -45.21 102.05
C ARG A 145 -48.24 -45.05 100.55
N ALA A 146 -49.46 -45.27 100.07
CA ALA A 146 -49.84 -45.09 98.67
C ALA A 146 -49.61 -43.65 98.18
N SER A 147 -49.89 -42.63 99.01
CA SER A 147 -49.58 -41.24 98.70
C SER A 147 -48.06 -41.01 98.58
N MET A 148 -47.26 -41.61 99.45
CA MET A 148 -45.80 -41.51 99.37
C MET A 148 -45.25 -42.24 98.14
N ASP A 149 -45.77 -43.41 97.81
CA ASP A 149 -45.40 -44.16 96.61
C ASP A 149 -45.78 -43.39 95.34
N ASN A 150 -46.98 -42.80 95.28
CA ASN A 150 -47.39 -41.93 94.17
C ASN A 150 -46.48 -40.70 94.04
N LYS A 151 -46.08 -40.07 95.14
CA LYS A 151 -45.11 -38.96 95.13
C LYS A 151 -43.74 -39.41 94.63
N GLN A 152 -43.28 -40.60 95.03
CA GLN A 152 -42.01 -41.17 94.56
C GLN A 152 -42.07 -41.49 93.07
N GLN A 153 -43.16 -42.11 92.59
CA GLN A 153 -43.38 -42.36 91.17
C GLN A 153 -43.43 -41.06 90.36
N ALA A 154 -44.16 -40.04 90.84
CA ALA A 154 -44.20 -38.72 90.19
C ALA A 154 -42.80 -38.08 90.09
N ARG A 155 -41.97 -38.19 91.14
CA ARG A 155 -40.57 -37.73 91.12
C ARG A 155 -39.74 -38.49 90.08
N LEU A 156 -39.91 -39.81 89.97
CA LEU A 156 -39.21 -40.62 88.97
C LEU A 156 -39.64 -40.24 87.54
N TYR A 157 -40.93 -40.03 87.29
CA TYR A 157 -41.42 -39.55 86.00
C TYR A 157 -40.88 -38.16 85.63
N LEU A 158 -40.88 -37.22 86.59
CA LEU A 158 -40.32 -35.89 86.37
C LEU A 158 -38.82 -35.96 86.04
N LYS A 159 -38.07 -36.77 86.80
CA LYS A 159 -36.64 -36.98 86.56
C LYS A 159 -36.37 -37.56 85.16
N ARG A 160 -37.14 -38.55 84.72
CA ARG A 160 -37.05 -39.10 83.35
C ARG A 160 -37.33 -38.03 82.29
N GLN A 161 -38.35 -37.20 82.50
CA GLN A 161 -38.68 -36.12 81.58
C GLN A 161 -37.59 -35.05 81.49
N GLU A 162 -36.95 -34.72 82.62
CA GLU A 162 -35.80 -33.79 82.64
C GLU A 162 -34.58 -34.38 81.93
N GLU A 163 -34.27 -35.67 82.16
CA GLU A 163 -33.20 -36.38 81.46
C GLU A 163 -33.43 -36.45 79.95
N GLU A 164 -34.66 -36.72 79.49
CA GLU A 164 -35.03 -36.70 78.07
C GLU A 164 -34.88 -35.31 77.45
N LYS A 165 -35.32 -34.25 78.15
CA LYS A 165 -35.12 -32.86 77.69
C LYS A 165 -33.64 -32.50 77.59
N GLN A 166 -32.81 -32.94 78.53
CA GLN A 166 -31.37 -32.72 78.46
C GLN A 166 -30.73 -33.46 77.28
N ARG A 167 -31.13 -34.71 77.03
CA ARG A 167 -30.68 -35.47 75.85
C ARG A 167 -31.08 -34.79 74.54
N GLN A 168 -32.31 -34.28 74.43
CA GLN A 168 -32.74 -33.53 73.24
C GLN A 168 -31.90 -32.27 73.03
N ARG A 169 -31.64 -31.49 74.08
CA ARG A 169 -30.76 -30.31 73.99
C ARG A 169 -29.33 -30.68 73.55
N GLN A 170 -28.80 -31.81 74.02
CA GLN A 170 -27.48 -32.28 73.59
C GLN A 170 -27.47 -32.65 72.09
N LEU A 171 -28.49 -33.37 71.62
CA LEU A 171 -28.63 -33.71 70.21
C LEU A 171 -28.82 -32.47 69.33
N GLU A 172 -29.59 -31.49 69.78
CA GLU A 172 -29.76 -30.19 69.11
C GLU A 172 -28.41 -29.47 69.01
N MET A 173 -27.69 -29.32 70.12
CA MET A 173 -26.34 -28.72 70.13
C MET A 173 -25.36 -29.45 69.19
N GLU A 174 -25.36 -30.79 69.19
CA GLU A 174 -24.53 -31.56 68.27
C GLU A 174 -24.92 -31.33 66.80
N SER A 175 -26.22 -31.20 66.51
CA SER A 175 -26.71 -30.93 65.17
C SER A 175 -26.32 -29.52 64.69
N GLU A 176 -26.39 -28.53 65.58
CA GLU A 176 -25.98 -27.15 65.32
C GLU A 176 -24.47 -27.06 65.09
N MET A 177 -23.67 -27.76 65.90
CA MET A 177 -22.21 -27.83 65.71
C MET A 177 -21.85 -28.50 64.37
N LYS A 178 -22.49 -29.62 64.03
CA LYS A 178 -22.29 -30.29 62.73
C LYS A 178 -22.70 -29.39 61.56
N TYR A 179 -23.78 -28.62 61.72
CA TYR A 179 -24.23 -27.67 60.71
C TYR A 179 -23.25 -26.50 60.54
N PHE A 180 -22.75 -25.95 61.65
CA PHE A 180 -21.75 -24.89 61.66
C PHE A 180 -20.43 -25.35 61.01
N GLU A 181 -19.95 -26.56 61.33
CA GLU A 181 -18.77 -27.13 60.67
C GLU A 181 -18.98 -27.30 59.16
N ARG A 182 -20.17 -27.73 58.73
CA ARG A 182 -20.49 -27.83 57.29
C ARG A 182 -20.45 -26.45 56.63
N GLN A 183 -21.05 -25.44 57.24
CA GLN A 183 -21.01 -24.08 56.72
C GLN A 183 -19.58 -23.54 56.61
N GLN A 184 -18.72 -23.80 57.60
CA GLN A 184 -17.31 -23.41 57.52
C GLN A 184 -16.58 -24.09 56.37
N ARG A 185 -16.77 -25.41 56.20
CA ARG A 185 -16.18 -26.16 55.08
C ARG A 185 -16.67 -25.63 53.72
N ASP A 186 -17.95 -25.29 53.60
CA ASP A 186 -18.50 -24.74 52.36
C ASP A 186 -17.96 -23.34 52.06
N LEU A 187 -17.79 -22.49 53.08
CA LEU A 187 -17.15 -21.18 52.93
C LEU A 187 -15.68 -21.30 52.49
N ASP A 188 -14.94 -22.25 53.05
CA ASP A 188 -13.54 -22.45 52.68
C ASP A 188 -13.40 -23.03 51.27
N ARG A 189 -14.26 -23.99 50.88
CA ARG A 189 -14.37 -24.45 49.49
C ARG A 189 -14.66 -23.30 48.53
N HIS A 190 -15.60 -22.42 48.87
CA HIS A 190 -15.94 -21.27 48.03
C HIS A 190 -14.76 -20.28 47.90
N LYS A 191 -14.00 -20.04 48.98
CA LYS A 191 -12.76 -19.24 48.92
C LYS A 191 -11.71 -19.89 48.01
N GLU A 192 -11.54 -21.21 48.10
CA GLU A 192 -10.62 -21.96 47.23
C GLU A 192 -11.06 -21.90 45.76
N GLU A 193 -12.34 -22.05 45.46
CA GLU A 193 -12.88 -21.91 44.11
C GLU A 193 -12.64 -20.50 43.54
N ILE A 194 -12.82 -19.45 44.36
CA ILE A 194 -12.52 -18.08 43.93
C ILE A 194 -11.03 -17.95 43.58
N LYS A 195 -10.13 -18.46 44.43
CA LYS A 195 -8.68 -18.45 44.18
C LYS A 195 -8.33 -19.21 42.91
N GLN A 196 -8.89 -20.40 42.70
CA GLN A 196 -8.68 -21.18 41.48
C GLN A 196 -9.19 -20.43 40.23
N LYS A 197 -10.37 -19.80 40.30
CA LYS A 197 -10.89 -18.98 39.20
C LYS A 197 -10.00 -17.77 38.90
N GLN A 198 -9.36 -17.17 39.91
CA GLN A 198 -8.40 -16.08 39.73
C GLN A 198 -7.12 -16.58 39.05
N ILE A 199 -6.53 -17.67 39.55
CA ILE A 199 -5.33 -18.29 38.96
C ILE A 199 -5.60 -18.68 37.51
N ALA A 200 -6.73 -19.33 37.22
CA ALA A 200 -7.10 -19.71 35.85
C ALA A 200 -7.28 -18.49 34.92
N LYS A 201 -7.77 -17.35 35.44
CA LYS A 201 -7.85 -16.10 34.66
C LYS A 201 -6.47 -15.53 34.38
N GLU A 202 -5.58 -15.51 35.38
CA GLU A 202 -4.21 -15.04 35.23
C GLU A 202 -3.40 -15.92 34.27
N GLU A 203 -3.54 -17.24 34.34
CA GLU A 203 -2.90 -18.18 33.41
C GLU A 203 -3.39 -17.96 31.98
N LYS A 204 -4.70 -17.81 31.77
CA LYS A 204 -5.25 -17.46 30.44
C LYS A 204 -4.73 -16.12 29.94
N GLN A 205 -4.62 -15.11 30.80
CA GLN A 205 -4.02 -13.83 30.43
C GLN A 205 -2.54 -13.96 30.07
N ARG A 206 -1.77 -14.76 30.83
CA ARG A 206 -0.36 -15.04 30.53
C ARG A 206 -0.21 -15.76 29.19
N GLN A 207 -1.06 -16.74 28.89
CA GLN A 207 -1.08 -17.43 27.59
C GLN A 207 -1.39 -16.47 26.45
N MET A 208 -2.44 -15.65 26.57
CA MET A 208 -2.78 -14.64 25.56
C MET A 208 -1.65 -13.63 25.35
N ASN A 209 -1.00 -13.17 26.43
CA ASN A 209 0.14 -12.26 26.34
C ASN A 209 1.35 -12.92 25.66
N ALA A 210 1.62 -14.20 25.95
CA ALA A 210 2.70 -14.94 25.31
C ALA A 210 2.44 -15.14 23.81
N GLU A 211 1.20 -15.48 23.42
CA GLU A 211 0.80 -15.58 22.01
C GLU A 211 0.88 -14.24 21.29
N PHE A 212 0.43 -13.16 21.95
CA PHE A 212 0.56 -11.81 21.40
C PHE A 212 2.02 -11.43 21.17
N ASN A 213 2.91 -11.71 22.14
CA ASN A 213 4.34 -11.44 22.00
C ASN A 213 4.97 -12.26 20.86
N ARG A 214 4.63 -13.54 20.72
CA ARG A 214 5.08 -14.38 19.60
C ARG A 214 4.66 -13.78 18.25
N MET A 215 3.40 -13.34 18.13
CA MET A 215 2.91 -12.70 16.90
C MET A 215 3.66 -11.38 16.61
N VAL A 216 3.94 -10.58 17.64
CA VAL A 216 4.75 -9.36 17.51
C VAL A 216 6.18 -9.67 17.06
N GLU A 217 6.82 -10.70 17.61
CA GLU A 217 8.16 -11.15 17.20
C GLU A 217 8.17 -11.68 15.77
N GLU A 218 7.22 -12.54 15.39
CA GLU A 218 7.10 -13.02 14.00
C GLU A 218 6.90 -11.87 13.01
N THR A 219 6.10 -10.86 13.35
CA THR A 219 5.92 -9.69 12.48
C THR A 219 7.18 -8.84 12.38
N ARG A 220 7.96 -8.71 13.47
CA ARG A 220 9.28 -8.06 13.45
C ARG A 220 10.26 -8.83 12.57
N GLU A 221 10.36 -10.16 12.74
CA GLU A 221 11.23 -11.00 11.92
C GLU A 221 10.86 -10.93 10.43
N LYS A 222 9.57 -11.00 10.09
CA LYS A 222 9.11 -10.86 8.70
C LYS A 222 9.53 -9.51 8.10
N ARG A 223 9.42 -8.42 8.87
CA ARG A 223 9.88 -7.09 8.45
C ARG A 223 11.39 -7.05 8.27
N GLU A 224 12.16 -7.65 9.16
CA GLU A 224 13.62 -7.72 9.04
C GLU A 224 14.06 -8.56 7.83
N ARG A 225 13.44 -9.72 7.59
CA ARG A 225 13.70 -10.54 6.40
C ARG A 225 13.38 -9.76 5.13
N GLN A 226 12.26 -9.04 5.09
CA GLN A 226 11.92 -8.16 3.96
C GLN A 226 12.96 -7.04 3.78
N ARG A 227 13.43 -6.40 4.86
CA ARG A 227 14.50 -5.40 4.79
C ARG A 227 15.80 -5.99 4.25
N ARG A 228 16.20 -7.17 4.73
CA ARG A 228 17.41 -7.87 4.24
C ARG A 228 17.30 -8.23 2.75
N LEU A 229 16.15 -8.74 2.31
CA LEU A 229 15.89 -9.05 0.91
C LEU A 229 15.92 -7.79 0.03
N LYS A 230 15.34 -6.67 0.51
CA LYS A 230 15.42 -5.38 -0.19
C LYS A 230 16.86 -4.89 -0.31
N MET A 231 17.62 -4.91 0.79
CA MET A 231 19.04 -4.53 0.76
C MET A 231 19.85 -5.41 -0.20
N GLN A 232 19.60 -6.72 -0.24
CA GLN A 232 20.25 -7.62 -1.20
C GLN A 232 19.88 -7.31 -2.65
N ALA A 233 18.61 -7.01 -2.92
CA ALA A 233 18.17 -6.59 -4.25
C ALA A 233 18.81 -5.25 -4.67
N GLU A 234 18.85 -4.27 -3.77
CA GLU A 234 19.51 -2.99 -4.00
C GLU A 234 21.01 -3.16 -4.28
N LEU A 235 21.71 -4.04 -3.54
CA LEU A 235 23.11 -4.36 -3.81
C LEU A 235 23.31 -5.00 -5.19
N GLN A 236 22.46 -5.96 -5.57
CA GLN A 236 22.52 -6.57 -6.90
C GLN A 236 22.23 -5.57 -8.03
N GLU A 237 21.31 -4.63 -7.82
CA GLU A 237 21.04 -3.55 -8.77
C GLU A 237 22.25 -2.62 -8.92
N VAL A 238 22.91 -2.27 -7.81
CA VAL A 238 24.15 -1.48 -7.83
C VAL A 238 25.27 -2.22 -8.55
N GLU A 239 25.43 -3.52 -8.32
CA GLU A 239 26.42 -4.35 -9.03
C GLU A 239 26.16 -4.40 -10.53
N ARG A 240 24.90 -4.59 -10.94
CA ARG A 240 24.50 -4.55 -12.36
C ARG A 240 24.77 -3.18 -12.99
N ALA A 241 24.46 -2.10 -12.29
CA ALA A 241 24.73 -0.75 -12.77
C ALA A 241 26.24 -0.49 -12.92
N LYS A 242 27.07 -0.97 -11.98
CA LYS A 242 28.54 -0.90 -12.10
C LYS A 242 29.05 -1.67 -13.30
N ALA A 243 28.59 -2.91 -13.48
CA ALA A 243 28.96 -3.73 -14.64
C ALA A 243 28.60 -3.04 -15.97
N ALA A 244 27.39 -2.45 -16.07
CA ALA A 244 26.97 -1.71 -17.25
C ALA A 244 27.86 -0.48 -17.53
N LEU A 245 28.27 0.25 -16.49
CA LEU A 245 29.19 1.39 -16.63
C LEU A 245 30.60 0.95 -17.08
N ASP A 246 31.08 -0.19 -16.59
CA ASP A 246 32.37 -0.73 -17.00
C ASP A 246 32.33 -1.24 -18.46
N ASP A 247 31.23 -1.88 -18.88
CA ASP A 247 31.00 -2.25 -20.28
C ASP A 247 30.96 -1.02 -21.21
N GLU A 248 30.28 0.05 -20.80
CA GLU A 248 30.26 1.31 -21.55
C GLU A 248 31.66 1.93 -21.65
N ARG A 249 32.45 1.90 -20.58
CA ARG A 249 33.85 2.36 -20.60
C ARG A 249 34.68 1.57 -21.60
N HIS A 250 34.58 0.23 -21.59
CA HIS A 250 35.28 -0.61 -22.56
C HIS A 250 34.87 -0.30 -24.00
N ARG A 251 33.58 -0.13 -24.28
CA ARG A 251 33.09 0.27 -25.62
C ARG A 251 33.66 1.62 -26.05
N LEU A 252 33.66 2.62 -25.17
CA LEU A 252 34.22 3.94 -25.47
C LEU A 252 35.74 3.88 -25.71
N GLU A 253 36.46 3.03 -24.98
CA GLU A 253 37.89 2.80 -25.22
C GLU A 253 38.15 2.12 -26.57
N GLU A 254 37.35 1.14 -26.93
CA GLU A 254 37.41 0.48 -28.24
C GLU A 254 37.12 1.47 -29.37
N GLU A 255 36.07 2.29 -29.24
CA GLU A 255 35.78 3.36 -30.19
C GLU A 255 36.93 4.35 -30.32
N LYS A 256 37.55 4.76 -29.20
CA LYS A 256 38.73 5.63 -29.22
C LYS A 256 39.89 4.97 -29.96
N ARG A 257 40.13 3.67 -29.75
CA ARG A 257 41.17 2.91 -30.46
C ARG A 257 40.89 2.83 -31.95
N ILE A 258 39.64 2.60 -32.35
CA ILE A 258 39.24 2.56 -33.76
C ILE A 258 39.41 3.93 -34.41
N LYS A 259 38.92 5.00 -33.76
CA LYS A 259 39.09 6.39 -34.23
C LYS A 259 40.57 6.76 -34.35
N ALA A 260 41.42 6.35 -33.41
CA ALA A 260 42.87 6.56 -33.49
C ALA A 260 43.49 5.86 -34.72
N LYS A 261 43.11 4.60 -35.00
CA LYS A 261 43.55 3.88 -36.21
C LYS A 261 43.10 4.58 -37.49
N GLN A 262 41.86 5.07 -37.55
CA GLN A 262 41.35 5.83 -38.70
C GLN A 262 42.12 7.14 -38.91
N VAL A 263 42.43 7.87 -37.84
CA VAL A 263 43.24 9.10 -37.92
C VAL A 263 44.64 8.80 -38.48
N GLU A 264 45.28 7.71 -38.04
CA GLU A 264 46.58 7.30 -38.58
C GLU A 264 46.48 6.90 -40.06
N GLN A 265 45.42 6.20 -40.49
CA GLN A 265 45.18 5.90 -41.89
C GLN A 265 45.05 7.17 -42.74
N VAL A 266 44.24 8.13 -42.29
CA VAL A 266 44.07 9.43 -42.97
C VAL A 266 45.38 10.22 -43.03
N LYS A 267 46.22 10.16 -41.99
CA LYS A 267 47.56 10.78 -42.03
C LYS A 267 48.44 10.15 -43.11
N ILE A 268 48.44 8.83 -43.22
CA ILE A 268 49.20 8.10 -44.24
C ILE A 268 48.71 8.46 -45.64
N GLU A 269 47.39 8.49 -45.85
CA GLU A 269 46.79 8.87 -47.14
C GLU A 269 47.09 10.33 -47.51
N ASN A 270 46.96 11.26 -46.56
CA ASN A 270 47.31 12.66 -46.79
C ASN A 270 48.79 12.84 -47.15
N ARG A 271 49.70 12.08 -46.53
CA ARG A 271 51.11 12.07 -46.91
C ARG A 271 51.30 11.59 -48.35
N LYS A 272 50.66 10.47 -48.74
CA LYS A 272 50.69 9.97 -50.13
C LYS A 272 50.15 11.00 -51.13
N ILE A 273 49.08 11.70 -50.78
CA ILE A 273 48.53 12.78 -51.62
C ILE A 273 49.50 13.96 -51.73
N GLN A 274 50.17 14.34 -50.64
CA GLN A 274 51.18 15.40 -50.70
C GLN A 274 52.40 15.00 -51.54
N ASP A 275 52.88 13.76 -51.39
CA ASP A 275 54.03 13.28 -52.15
C ASP A 275 53.72 13.12 -53.64
N SER A 276 52.53 12.63 -54.00
CA SER A 276 52.07 12.63 -55.39
C SER A 276 51.92 14.04 -55.96
N LYS A 277 51.43 15.02 -55.19
CA LYS A 277 51.40 16.43 -55.61
C LYS A 277 52.81 17.00 -55.81
N ARG A 278 53.78 16.63 -54.96
CA ARG A 278 55.19 17.04 -55.14
C ARG A 278 55.79 16.44 -56.40
N GLN A 279 55.55 15.16 -56.66
CA GLN A 279 56.00 14.49 -57.87
C GLN A 279 55.37 15.10 -59.13
N ALA A 280 54.06 15.40 -59.11
CA ALA A 280 53.38 16.07 -60.22
C ALA A 280 53.99 17.46 -60.50
N LYS A 281 54.25 18.26 -59.46
CA LYS A 281 54.92 19.56 -59.62
C LYS A 281 56.34 19.44 -60.17
N LEU A 282 57.09 18.43 -59.74
CA LEU A 282 58.43 18.17 -60.29
C LEU A 282 58.34 17.79 -61.77
N ALA A 283 57.37 16.95 -62.15
CA ALA A 283 57.15 16.57 -63.55
C ALA A 283 56.74 17.78 -64.42
N GLU A 284 55.87 18.66 -63.93
CA GLU A 284 55.52 19.92 -64.59
C GLU A 284 56.75 20.81 -64.77
N TYR A 285 57.57 20.98 -63.73
CA TYR A 285 58.80 21.77 -63.82
C TYR A 285 59.80 21.19 -64.83
N GLU A 286 59.96 19.86 -64.87
CA GLU A 286 60.79 19.20 -65.85
C GLU A 286 60.26 19.38 -67.28
N TYR A 287 58.94 19.32 -67.46
CA TYR A 287 58.29 19.58 -68.73
C TYR A 287 58.51 21.02 -69.19
N ASP A 288 58.25 22.01 -68.33
CA ASP A 288 58.47 23.44 -68.63
C ASP A 288 59.93 23.74 -68.95
N LYS A 289 60.86 23.09 -68.25
CA LYS A 289 62.29 23.22 -68.52
C LYS A 289 62.67 22.64 -69.89
N LYS A 290 62.11 21.48 -70.26
CA LYS A 290 62.30 20.90 -71.60
C LYS A 290 61.73 21.82 -72.67
N LEU A 291 60.49 22.26 -72.49
CA LEU A 291 59.81 23.18 -73.40
C LEU A 291 60.59 24.50 -73.57
N SER A 292 61.10 25.08 -72.47
CA SER A 292 61.93 26.28 -72.50
C SER A 292 63.22 26.07 -73.28
N LYS A 293 63.88 24.91 -73.13
CA LYS A 293 65.06 24.55 -73.92
C LYS A 293 64.72 24.42 -75.41
N GLU A 294 63.62 23.75 -75.75
CA GLU A 294 63.18 23.63 -77.14
C GLU A 294 62.91 25.01 -77.76
N TYR A 295 62.29 25.93 -77.02
CA TYR A 295 62.12 27.32 -77.47
C TYR A 295 63.43 28.08 -77.62
N GLN A 296 64.38 27.92 -76.68
CA GLN A 296 65.71 28.51 -76.79
C GLN A 296 66.49 27.99 -77.99
N GLU A 297 66.45 26.68 -78.23
CA GLU A 297 67.07 26.05 -79.40
C GLU A 297 66.44 26.53 -80.70
N ARG A 298 65.10 26.65 -80.74
CA ARG A 298 64.37 27.18 -81.89
C ARG A 298 64.72 28.64 -82.15
N LEU A 299 64.83 29.47 -81.11
CA LEU A 299 65.21 30.87 -81.23
C LEU A 299 66.66 31.00 -81.69
N ALA A 300 67.58 30.21 -81.14
CA ALA A 300 68.96 30.15 -81.59
C ALA A 300 69.06 29.68 -83.06
N ALA A 301 68.23 28.71 -83.48
CA ALA A 301 68.16 28.29 -84.87
C ALA A 301 67.61 29.40 -85.79
N GLN A 302 66.62 30.17 -85.34
CA GLN A 302 66.12 31.34 -86.06
C GLN A 302 67.16 32.47 -86.14
N GLU A 303 67.92 32.72 -85.07
CA GLU A 303 69.01 33.69 -85.09
C GLU A 303 70.14 33.25 -86.01
N ARG A 304 70.51 31.98 -86.00
CA ARG A 304 71.47 31.40 -86.96
C ARG A 304 70.95 31.53 -88.39
N ALA A 305 69.70 31.16 -88.65
CA ALA A 305 69.09 31.32 -89.97
C ALA A 305 69.06 32.79 -90.40
N ARG A 306 68.74 33.73 -89.50
CA ARG A 306 68.80 35.17 -89.76
C ARG A 306 70.22 35.64 -90.04
N GLN A 307 71.21 35.14 -89.31
CA GLN A 307 72.63 35.45 -89.54
C GLN A 307 73.10 34.90 -90.89
N GLU A 308 72.74 33.66 -91.24
CA GLU A 308 73.02 33.05 -92.54
C GLU A 308 72.30 33.80 -93.68
N GLU A 309 71.06 34.23 -93.48
CA GLU A 309 70.33 35.07 -94.42
C GLU A 309 70.99 36.43 -94.57
N LEU A 310 71.40 37.07 -93.47
CA LEU A 310 72.15 38.31 -93.49
C LEU A 310 73.48 38.13 -94.23
N GLN A 311 74.22 37.05 -93.96
CA GLN A 311 75.43 36.68 -94.70
C GLN A 311 75.13 36.50 -96.19
N LYS A 312 74.09 35.74 -96.55
CA LYS A 312 73.63 35.62 -97.94
C LYS A 312 73.23 36.97 -98.53
N THR A 313 72.67 37.90 -97.75
CA THR A 313 72.39 39.26 -98.23
C THR A 313 73.67 40.06 -98.43
N TYR A 314 74.66 39.94 -97.54
CA TYR A 314 75.97 40.56 -97.73
C TYR A 314 76.67 39.96 -98.95
N GLU A 315 76.70 38.64 -99.12
CA GLU A 315 77.19 37.97 -100.32
C GLU A 315 76.42 38.38 -101.58
N ARG A 316 75.08 38.55 -101.50
CA ARG A 316 74.27 39.06 -102.61
C ARG A 316 74.54 40.53 -102.87
N GLN A 317 74.81 41.34 -101.86
CA GLN A 317 75.17 42.75 -101.99
C GLN A 317 76.57 42.88 -102.55
N GLU A 318 77.52 42.07 -102.12
CA GLU A 318 78.87 41.93 -102.68
C GLU A 318 78.77 41.45 -104.13
N LYS A 319 78.01 40.39 -104.40
CA LYS A 319 77.67 39.96 -105.76
C LYS A 319 76.92 41.02 -106.54
N ARG A 320 76.06 41.85 -105.94
CA ARG A 320 75.34 42.96 -106.62
C ARG A 320 76.22 44.18 -106.79
N VAL A 321 77.21 44.44 -105.96
CA VAL A 321 78.20 45.48 -106.18
C VAL A 321 79.13 44.99 -107.29
N ASN A 322 79.55 43.74 -107.25
CA ASN A 322 80.30 43.06 -108.32
C ASN A 322 79.50 42.99 -109.62
N MET A 323 78.20 42.71 -109.55
CA MET A 323 77.30 42.68 -110.70
C MET A 323 76.80 44.07 -111.09
N ALA A 324 76.71 45.07 -110.23
CA ALA A 324 76.41 46.46 -110.60
C ALA A 324 77.64 47.12 -111.21
N LEU A 325 78.84 46.66 -110.86
CA LEU A 325 80.06 46.88 -111.62
C LEU A 325 80.04 46.17 -112.98
N LEU A 326 79.22 45.14 -113.20
CA LEU A 326 79.21 44.34 -114.43
C LEU A 326 77.96 44.49 -115.33
N ASN A 327 76.81 44.83 -114.76
CA ASN A 327 75.48 44.64 -115.34
C ASN A 327 74.58 45.82 -114.92
N VAL A 328 74.62 46.87 -115.74
CA VAL A 328 73.47 47.76 -115.92
C VAL A 328 72.41 46.92 -116.64
N VAL A 329 71.33 46.51 -115.96
CA VAL A 329 70.23 45.79 -116.62
C VAL A 329 68.87 46.45 -116.38
N SER A 330 68.16 46.43 -117.51
CA SER A 330 66.91 47.03 -117.98
C SER A 330 65.69 46.99 -117.04
N PRO A 331 64.78 47.99 -117.15
CA PRO A 331 63.55 48.16 -116.37
C PRO A 331 62.47 47.06 -116.48
N GLU A 332 62.63 46.02 -117.29
CA GLU A 332 61.58 45.01 -117.52
C GLU A 332 61.41 43.98 -116.38
N GLU A 333 62.45 43.68 -115.60
CA GLU A 333 62.37 42.72 -114.49
C GLU A 333 61.73 43.31 -113.22
N LYS A 334 61.66 44.65 -113.13
CA LYS A 334 61.06 45.37 -112.01
C LYS A 334 59.53 45.28 -112.03
N ALA A 335 58.93 45.19 -113.21
CA ALA A 335 57.48 45.09 -113.39
C ALA A 335 56.89 43.75 -112.89
N ARG A 336 57.63 42.64 -112.97
CA ARG A 336 57.16 41.33 -112.47
C ARG A 336 57.17 41.20 -110.94
N GLN A 337 57.96 42.00 -110.24
CA GLN A 337 58.07 41.92 -108.77
C GLN A 337 56.90 42.60 -108.04
N ASP A 338 56.28 43.58 -108.68
CA ASP A 338 55.13 44.30 -108.09
C ASP A 338 53.81 43.52 -108.24
N GLU A 339 53.67 42.67 -109.26
CA GLU A 339 52.52 41.76 -109.40
C GLU A 339 52.49 40.67 -108.31
N ALA A 340 53.66 40.14 -107.92
CA ALA A 340 53.76 39.13 -106.86
C ALA A 340 53.38 39.68 -105.48
N ARG A 341 53.59 40.99 -105.24
CA ARG A 341 53.26 41.65 -103.96
C ARG A 341 51.76 41.86 -103.80
N ALA A 342 51.03 42.08 -104.88
CA ALA A 342 49.58 42.25 -104.86
C ALA A 342 48.82 40.95 -104.49
N ALA A 343 49.33 39.79 -104.91
CA ALA A 343 48.70 38.49 -104.62
C ALA A 343 48.73 38.11 -103.12
N VAL A 344 49.81 38.45 -102.42
CA VAL A 344 50.00 38.14 -100.98
C VAL A 344 49.05 38.95 -100.08
N ILE A 345 48.75 40.19 -100.49
CA ILE A 345 47.86 41.08 -99.73
C ILE A 345 46.41 40.57 -99.78
N GLN A 346 45.98 40.02 -100.92
CA GLN A 346 44.64 39.46 -101.08
C GLN A 346 44.44 38.14 -100.31
N SER A 347 45.46 37.28 -100.21
CA SER A 347 45.35 36.05 -99.40
C SER A 347 45.28 36.32 -97.89
N ALA A 348 45.93 37.39 -97.41
CA ALA A 348 45.89 37.78 -96.01
C ALA A 348 44.53 38.36 -95.57
N GLN A 349 43.78 38.97 -96.49
CA GLN A 349 42.43 39.45 -96.22
C GLN A 349 41.43 38.29 -96.08
N ARG A 350 41.52 37.27 -96.93
CA ARG A 350 40.66 36.07 -96.85
C ARG A 350 40.84 35.29 -95.54
N ALA A 351 42.07 35.14 -95.07
CA ALA A 351 42.36 34.46 -93.80
C ALA A 351 41.78 35.19 -92.56
N LYS A 352 41.65 36.53 -92.61
CA LYS A 352 41.03 37.31 -91.52
C LYS A 352 39.51 37.14 -91.48
N GLU A 353 38.87 36.99 -92.64
CA GLU A 353 37.42 36.76 -92.74
C GLU A 353 37.04 35.36 -92.24
N GLU A 354 37.86 34.34 -92.52
CA GLU A 354 37.67 32.98 -92.01
C GLU A 354 37.80 32.90 -90.47
N ALA A 355 38.79 33.58 -89.88
CA ALA A 355 38.97 33.59 -88.42
C ALA A 355 37.79 34.23 -87.65
N MET A 356 37.18 35.28 -88.20
CA MET A 356 36.01 35.93 -87.61
C MET A 356 34.76 35.04 -87.64
N LEU A 357 34.61 34.22 -88.68
CA LEU A 357 33.53 33.24 -88.79
C LEU A 357 33.70 32.08 -87.79
N GLU A 358 34.92 31.59 -87.60
CA GLU A 358 35.22 30.55 -86.61
C GLU A 358 34.97 31.01 -85.16
N GLU A 359 35.36 32.25 -84.83
CA GLU A 359 35.13 32.79 -83.49
C GLU A 359 33.63 32.96 -83.18
N ARG A 360 32.84 33.36 -84.19
CA ARG A 360 31.38 33.43 -84.08
C ARG A 360 30.76 32.06 -83.85
N GLN A 361 31.24 31.02 -84.54
CA GLN A 361 30.77 29.64 -84.33
C GLN A 361 31.17 29.08 -82.96
N ARG A 362 32.36 29.42 -82.44
CA ARG A 362 32.79 29.02 -81.08
C ARG A 362 31.89 29.62 -80.00
N LYS A 363 31.61 30.92 -80.08
CA LYS A 363 30.70 31.61 -79.13
C LYS A 363 29.29 31.01 -79.16
N GLN A 364 28.81 30.60 -80.33
CA GLN A 364 27.51 29.92 -80.47
C GLN A 364 27.50 28.54 -79.79
N ARG A 365 28.59 27.76 -79.94
CA ARG A 365 28.72 26.44 -79.30
C ARG A 365 28.81 26.57 -77.77
N GLU A 366 29.56 27.55 -77.26
CA GLU A 366 29.67 27.82 -75.83
C GLU A 366 28.32 28.22 -75.20
N GLN A 367 27.55 29.09 -75.86
CA GLN A 367 26.20 29.45 -75.40
C GLN A 367 25.26 28.23 -75.37
N SER A 368 25.31 27.37 -76.40
CA SER A 368 24.51 26.14 -76.43
C SER A 368 24.90 25.15 -75.32
N PHE A 369 26.19 25.07 -75.01
CA PHE A 369 26.72 24.21 -73.95
C PHE A 369 26.29 24.70 -72.55
N LEU A 370 26.35 26.02 -72.30
CA LEU A 370 25.92 26.62 -71.04
C LEU A 370 24.41 26.44 -70.81
N GLN A 371 23.59 26.68 -71.84
CA GLN A 371 22.14 26.44 -71.76
C GLN A 371 21.83 24.95 -71.50
N GLY A 372 22.55 24.03 -72.13
CA GLY A 372 22.42 22.59 -71.88
C GLY A 372 22.83 22.18 -70.46
N ALA A 373 23.88 22.79 -69.90
CA ALA A 373 24.35 22.53 -68.55
C ALA A 373 23.37 23.04 -67.48
N GLU A 374 22.78 24.23 -67.69
CA GLU A 374 21.74 24.78 -66.80
C GLU A 374 20.46 23.94 -66.79
N LEU A 375 20.01 23.46 -67.96
CA LEU A 375 18.88 22.55 -68.07
C LEU A 375 19.11 21.23 -67.32
N ARG A 376 20.33 20.67 -67.39
CA ARG A 376 20.70 19.46 -66.64
C ARG A 376 20.67 19.69 -65.13
N LYS A 377 21.20 20.83 -64.65
CA LYS A 377 21.11 21.20 -63.23
C LYS A 377 19.67 21.31 -62.75
N GLN A 378 18.79 21.94 -63.53
CA GLN A 378 17.36 22.04 -63.19
C GLN A 378 16.67 20.67 -63.14
N GLN A 379 17.02 19.74 -64.05
CA GLN A 379 16.50 18.37 -64.03
C GLN A 379 16.99 17.59 -62.80
N GLU A 380 18.27 17.71 -62.44
CA GLU A 380 18.84 17.07 -61.25
C GLU A 380 18.23 17.61 -59.96
N GLU A 381 18.03 18.93 -59.85
CA GLU A 381 17.34 19.54 -58.70
C GLU A 381 15.90 19.07 -58.57
N ARG A 382 15.14 18.98 -59.67
CA ARG A 382 13.78 18.42 -59.65
C ARG A 382 13.76 16.97 -59.21
N ARG A 383 14.68 16.14 -59.70
CA ARG A 383 14.82 14.74 -59.26
C ARG A 383 15.17 14.65 -57.78
N ARG A 384 16.09 15.48 -57.28
CA ARG A 384 16.45 15.52 -55.86
C ARG A 384 15.27 15.93 -54.98
N ARG A 385 14.48 16.94 -55.38
CA ARG A 385 13.26 17.33 -54.65
C ARG A 385 12.24 16.19 -54.58
N GLN A 386 12.00 15.50 -55.70
CA GLN A 386 11.08 14.36 -55.72
C GLN A 386 11.55 13.19 -54.84
N ILE A 387 12.86 12.93 -54.76
CA ILE A 387 13.41 11.90 -53.87
C ILE A 387 13.20 12.31 -52.41
N GLN A 388 13.49 13.57 -52.06
CA GLN A 388 13.30 14.08 -50.69
C GLN A 388 11.83 14.08 -50.27
N GLU A 389 10.90 14.44 -51.16
CA GLU A 389 9.46 14.37 -50.91
C GLU A 389 9.00 12.93 -50.68
N ARG A 390 9.53 11.97 -51.46
CA ARG A 390 9.23 10.53 -51.27
C ARG A 390 9.77 10.01 -49.95
N GLU A 391 11.00 10.37 -49.58
CA GLU A 391 11.60 9.98 -48.30
C GLU A 391 10.81 10.58 -47.13
N HIS A 392 10.42 11.84 -47.21
CA HIS A 392 9.59 12.49 -46.20
C HIS A 392 8.20 11.86 -46.10
N ALA A 393 7.55 11.54 -47.23
CA ALA A 393 6.27 10.83 -47.25
C ALA A 393 6.39 9.44 -46.62
N ALA A 394 7.43 8.68 -46.96
CA ALA A 394 7.68 7.36 -46.38
C ALA A 394 7.95 7.43 -44.86
N GLN A 395 8.63 8.48 -44.38
CA GLN A 395 8.82 8.72 -42.94
C GLN A 395 7.49 9.02 -42.23
N LEU A 396 6.63 9.83 -42.83
CA LEU A 396 5.29 10.11 -42.28
C LEU A 396 4.44 8.84 -42.26
N ASP A 397 4.44 8.04 -43.33
CA ASP A 397 3.69 6.78 -43.38
C ASP A 397 4.19 5.80 -42.31
N ALA A 398 5.51 5.73 -42.09
CA ALA A 398 6.09 4.90 -41.03
C ALA A 398 5.68 5.35 -39.62
N LEU A 399 5.64 6.67 -39.37
CA LEU A 399 5.16 7.23 -38.10
C LEU A 399 3.67 6.95 -37.89
N VAL A 400 2.84 7.13 -38.92
CA VAL A 400 1.40 6.84 -38.85
C VAL A 400 1.14 5.35 -38.61
N ALA A 401 1.92 4.46 -39.24
CA ALA A 401 1.84 3.02 -39.00
C ALA A 401 2.23 2.65 -37.55
N GLN A 402 3.25 3.29 -36.98
CA GLN A 402 3.63 3.09 -35.58
C GLN A 402 2.56 3.59 -34.61
N ASP A 403 1.97 4.76 -34.87
CA ASP A 403 0.89 5.31 -34.06
C ASP A 403 -0.37 4.44 -34.13
N ALA A 404 -0.70 3.91 -35.30
CA ALA A 404 -1.81 2.97 -35.48
C ALA A 404 -1.59 1.66 -34.69
N LEU A 405 -0.39 1.10 -34.75
CA LEU A 405 -0.02 -0.11 -33.99
C LEU A 405 -0.05 0.14 -32.48
N ALA A 406 0.44 1.29 -32.02
CA ALA A 406 0.37 1.71 -30.62
C ALA A 406 -1.09 1.86 -30.15
N ALA A 407 -1.95 2.45 -30.97
CA ALA A 407 -3.38 2.55 -30.69
C ALA A 407 -4.06 1.18 -30.61
N GLU A 408 -3.71 0.24 -31.49
CA GLU A 408 -4.23 -1.13 -31.45
C GLU A 408 -3.80 -1.88 -30.18
N ILE A 409 -2.53 -1.78 -29.80
CA ILE A 409 -2.01 -2.37 -28.56
C ILE A 409 -2.74 -1.77 -27.34
N ALA A 410 -2.95 -0.46 -27.31
CA ALA A 410 -3.68 0.21 -26.24
C ALA A 410 -5.15 -0.24 -26.18
N ALA A 411 -5.80 -0.45 -27.33
CA ALA A 411 -7.16 -0.99 -27.41
C ALA A 411 -7.24 -2.42 -26.89
N ARG A 412 -6.31 -3.31 -27.31
CA ARG A 412 -6.22 -4.68 -26.79
C ARG A 412 -5.96 -4.72 -25.28
N ALA A 413 -5.11 -3.84 -24.77
CA ALA A 413 -4.86 -3.73 -23.33
C ALA A 413 -6.11 -3.29 -22.56
N LYS A 414 -6.91 -2.36 -23.11
CA LYS A 414 -8.20 -1.96 -22.51
C LYS A 414 -9.20 -3.12 -22.53
N GLN A 415 -9.27 -3.87 -23.63
CA GLN A 415 -10.15 -5.04 -23.74
C GLN A 415 -9.75 -6.13 -22.72
N ALA A 416 -8.45 -6.47 -22.64
CA ALA A 416 -7.94 -7.45 -21.69
C ALA A 416 -8.22 -7.07 -20.22
N LYS A 417 -8.17 -5.78 -19.89
CA LYS A 417 -8.56 -5.29 -18.55
C LYS A 417 -10.05 -5.47 -18.28
N LYS A 418 -10.91 -5.20 -19.25
CA LYS A 418 -12.36 -5.46 -19.12
C LYS A 418 -12.63 -6.95 -18.92
N ASP A 419 -12.02 -7.80 -19.75
CA ASP A 419 -12.18 -9.25 -19.66
C ASP A 419 -11.69 -9.80 -18.31
N ALA A 420 -10.61 -9.25 -17.75
CA ALA A 420 -10.12 -9.61 -16.42
C ALA A 420 -11.13 -9.26 -15.32
N ILE A 421 -11.70 -8.04 -15.36
CA ILE A 421 -12.73 -7.60 -14.41
C ILE A 421 -13.99 -8.49 -14.53
N ASP A 422 -14.41 -8.80 -15.76
CA ASP A 422 -15.58 -9.65 -16.00
C ASP A 422 -15.34 -11.09 -15.52
N ARG A 423 -14.13 -11.63 -15.68
CA ARG A 423 -13.74 -12.93 -15.10
C ARG A 423 -13.78 -12.91 -13.59
N GLU A 424 -13.23 -11.88 -12.95
CA GLU A 424 -13.29 -11.74 -11.49
C GLU A 424 -14.73 -11.62 -10.98
N TYR A 425 -15.58 -10.87 -11.69
CA TYR A 425 -16.99 -10.75 -11.36
C TYR A 425 -17.71 -12.10 -11.48
N ARG A 426 -17.50 -12.84 -12.58
CA ARG A 426 -18.07 -14.18 -12.76
C ARG A 426 -17.59 -15.16 -11.68
N ALA A 427 -16.31 -15.10 -11.31
CA ALA A 427 -15.76 -15.94 -10.24
C ALA A 427 -16.40 -15.63 -8.87
N LYS A 428 -16.59 -14.35 -8.54
CA LYS A 428 -17.30 -13.92 -7.32
C LYS A 428 -18.76 -14.39 -7.33
N LEU A 429 -19.44 -14.27 -8.47
CA LEU A 429 -20.82 -14.72 -8.62
C LEU A 429 -20.93 -16.25 -8.46
N ALA A 430 -19.99 -17.01 -9.04
CA ALA A 430 -19.91 -18.45 -8.86
C ALA A 430 -19.67 -18.83 -7.38
N GLN A 431 -18.80 -18.10 -6.67
CA GLN A 431 -18.59 -18.30 -5.23
C GLN A 431 -19.84 -18.00 -4.40
N GLN A 432 -20.58 -16.94 -4.74
CA GLN A 432 -21.85 -16.60 -4.08
C GLN A 432 -22.89 -17.70 -4.30
N MET A 433 -23.07 -18.15 -5.55
CA MET A 433 -23.98 -19.24 -5.88
C MET A 433 -23.61 -20.54 -5.14
N LEU A 434 -22.33 -20.86 -5.05
CA LEU A 434 -21.84 -22.06 -4.35
C LEU A 434 -22.02 -21.92 -2.84
N ALA A 435 -21.81 -20.74 -2.26
CA ALA A 435 -22.10 -20.46 -0.86
C ALA A 435 -23.60 -20.57 -0.56
N GLU A 436 -24.47 -20.02 -1.43
CA GLU A 436 -25.92 -20.16 -1.29
C GLU A 436 -26.39 -21.61 -1.43
N GLN A 437 -25.83 -22.38 -2.37
CA GLN A 437 -26.10 -23.81 -2.49
C GLN A 437 -25.66 -24.57 -1.24
N ASN A 438 -24.48 -24.28 -0.71
CA ASN A 438 -23.99 -24.88 0.53
C ASN A 438 -24.85 -24.50 1.74
N LEU A 439 -25.35 -23.26 1.80
CA LEU A 439 -26.30 -22.82 2.82
C LEU A 439 -27.61 -23.59 2.67
N LYS A 440 -28.20 -23.67 1.47
CA LYS A 440 -29.42 -24.46 1.21
C LYS A 440 -29.25 -25.96 1.46
N ALA A 441 -28.05 -26.50 1.27
CA ALA A 441 -27.75 -27.91 1.54
C ALA A 441 -27.51 -28.19 3.04
N ARG A 442 -27.06 -27.19 3.81
CA ARG A 442 -26.84 -27.29 5.26
C ARG A 442 -28.09 -26.94 6.06
N ASP A 443 -28.82 -25.93 5.60
CA ASP A 443 -30.12 -25.53 6.13
C ASP A 443 -31.14 -26.49 5.52
N ASP A 444 -31.25 -27.67 6.12
CA ASP A 444 -32.24 -28.65 5.76
C ASP A 444 -33.62 -27.97 5.83
N LYS A 445 -34.43 -28.06 4.76
CA LYS A 445 -35.75 -27.38 4.68
C LYS A 445 -36.67 -27.76 5.85
N TRP A 446 -36.37 -28.87 6.50
CA TRP A 446 -37.10 -29.48 7.60
C TRP A 446 -36.39 -29.34 8.96
N ALA A 447 -35.20 -28.74 9.00
CA ALA A 447 -34.53 -28.40 10.26
C ALA A 447 -35.21 -27.19 10.89
N MET A 448 -35.58 -27.31 12.17
CA MET A 448 -36.10 -26.17 12.93
C MET A 448 -35.06 -25.06 13.01
N SER A 449 -35.49 -23.83 12.77
CA SER A 449 -34.65 -22.64 12.97
C SER A 449 -34.15 -22.57 14.42
N GLN A 450 -32.99 -21.95 14.67
CA GLN A 450 -32.45 -21.80 16.03
C GLN A 450 -33.45 -21.15 17.01
N LEU A 451 -34.36 -20.33 16.50
CA LEU A 451 -35.42 -19.70 17.29
C LEU A 451 -36.56 -20.69 17.59
N GLU A 452 -36.96 -21.51 16.62
CA GLU A 452 -37.95 -22.59 16.78
C GLU A 452 -37.41 -23.68 17.71
N MET A 453 -36.12 -24.03 17.61
CA MET A 453 -35.44 -24.92 18.55
C MET A 453 -35.48 -24.36 19.97
N LYS A 454 -35.27 -23.05 20.17
CA LYS A 454 -35.37 -22.41 21.49
C LYS A 454 -36.80 -22.41 22.04
N LEU A 455 -37.79 -22.16 21.19
CA LEU A 455 -39.21 -22.21 21.57
C LEU A 455 -39.65 -23.64 21.92
N ASN A 456 -39.19 -24.63 21.15
CA ASN A 456 -39.48 -26.05 21.34
C ASN A 456 -38.45 -26.76 22.24
N ALA A 457 -37.56 -26.04 22.92
CA ALA A 457 -36.44 -26.65 23.65
C ALA A 457 -36.91 -27.60 24.76
N THR A 458 -38.06 -27.31 25.39
CA THR A 458 -38.61 -28.14 26.47
C THR A 458 -39.23 -29.44 25.94
N THR A 459 -39.90 -29.40 24.79
CA THR A 459 -40.46 -30.58 24.12
C THR A 459 -39.36 -31.43 23.48
N LEU A 460 -38.35 -30.80 22.88
CA LEU A 460 -37.20 -31.49 22.30
C LEU A 460 -36.32 -32.20 23.33
N ARG A 461 -36.06 -31.58 24.49
CA ARG A 461 -35.36 -32.25 25.60
C ARG A 461 -36.13 -33.46 26.13
N LYS A 462 -37.47 -33.38 26.18
CA LYS A 462 -38.33 -34.52 26.56
C LYS A 462 -38.27 -35.65 25.53
N ALA A 463 -38.09 -35.32 24.25
CA ALA A 463 -37.91 -36.28 23.16
C ALA A 463 -36.47 -36.81 23.04
N GLY A 464 -35.56 -36.44 23.95
CA GLY A 464 -34.16 -36.90 23.95
C GLY A 464 -33.24 -36.17 22.97
N VAL A 465 -33.69 -35.08 22.35
CA VAL A 465 -32.86 -34.23 21.48
C VAL A 465 -32.19 -33.16 22.33
N ASN A 466 -30.87 -33.17 22.36
CA ASN A 466 -30.08 -32.14 23.04
C ASN A 466 -30.09 -30.85 22.20
N VAL A 467 -30.78 -29.82 22.73
CA VAL A 467 -30.97 -28.49 22.12
C VAL A 467 -30.21 -27.42 22.87
#